data_AF-A0A226EAZ8-F1
#
_entry.id   AF-A0A226EAZ8-F1
#
_cell.length_a   1.000
_cell.length_b   1.000
_cell.length_c   1.000
_cell.angle_alpha   90.00
_cell.angle_beta   90.00
_cell.angle_gamma   90.00
#
_symmetry.space_group_name_H-M   'P 1'
#
loop_
_entity.id
_entity.type
_entity.pdbx_description
1 polymer ?
#
loop_
_entity_poly.entity_id
_entity_poly.type
_entity_poly.pdbx_seq_one_letter_code
_entity_poly.pdbx_strand_id
1 'polypeptide(L)'
;MPTSSADYTLVHPRMWDMLDFAIRKFRILYAIPYSLNLKQKKIELLSGRTAKVLRIRTQLCFCGLLLFTFMCWGILAWGSTGRTTFNRKNIEYQHILILMFMSVIPAAVLGASYLMAFTPCVAAVILKQIAKFEIALTGFMDCPQHGKNRNASKTSFLNILKIVFYIIAPLPLIILPIMVALDLDPLSFIITTHNRLPKIINLLILLSRTVVAVNLSLEVLKSAAAFLGGGLLVVYSTSQAVTEIKRNVTLKVELDKVRTSHAFDKIPIFVYIVAPIAAFVALLFLVIFLPSAGEVFQQSTKFICTVQHRFFGKYEKRVARSLTSIGIRCGQFGMISTTWVLDVAAFIPDQIASLLLTF
;
A
#
# COMPACT_ATOMS: atom_id res chain seq x y z
N MET A 1 9.55 -48.63 -15.09
CA MET A 1 10.22 -47.45 -14.53
C MET A 1 9.25 -46.28 -14.62
N PRO A 2 8.80 -45.68 -13.51
CA PRO A 2 7.94 -44.50 -13.57
C PRO A 2 8.78 -43.35 -14.12
N THR A 3 8.46 -42.92 -15.34
CA THR A 3 8.98 -41.68 -15.90
C THR A 3 8.56 -40.55 -14.98
N SER A 4 9.52 -39.94 -14.30
CA SER A 4 9.36 -38.73 -13.50
C SER A 4 8.56 -37.71 -14.31
N SER A 5 7.26 -37.60 -14.06
CA SER A 5 6.43 -36.54 -14.60
C SER A 5 7.05 -35.24 -14.13
N ALA A 6 7.60 -34.47 -15.06
CA ALA A 6 8.11 -33.15 -14.75
C ALA A 6 6.91 -32.32 -14.28
N ASP A 7 6.87 -32.00 -12.98
CA ASP A 7 5.81 -31.20 -12.39
C ASP A 7 5.84 -29.78 -12.99
N TYR A 8 5.06 -29.58 -14.05
CA TYR A 8 4.83 -28.26 -14.61
C TYR A 8 4.06 -27.44 -13.58
N THR A 9 4.71 -26.43 -13.02
CA THR A 9 4.12 -25.50 -12.05
C THR A 9 3.94 -24.14 -12.71
N LEU A 10 2.69 -23.67 -12.81
CA LEU A 10 2.37 -22.40 -13.46
C LEU A 10 2.98 -21.24 -12.66
N VAL A 11 2.82 -21.23 -11.34
CA VAL A 11 3.52 -20.26 -10.51
C VAL A 11 4.96 -20.73 -10.41
N HIS A 12 5.87 -19.90 -10.91
CA HIS A 12 7.29 -20.21 -10.85
C HIS A 12 7.66 -20.60 -9.42
N PRO A 13 8.35 -21.74 -9.19
CA PRO A 13 8.71 -22.21 -7.84
C PRO A 13 9.35 -21.12 -6.94
N ARG A 14 10.04 -20.18 -7.58
CA ARG A 14 10.68 -19.03 -6.94
C ARG A 14 9.72 -18.04 -6.27
N MET A 15 8.47 -17.94 -6.71
CA MET A 15 7.46 -17.10 -6.04
C MET A 15 7.07 -17.71 -4.70
N TRP A 16 6.96 -19.03 -4.62
CA TRP A 16 6.77 -19.75 -3.37
C TRP A 16 8.00 -19.62 -2.47
N ASP A 17 9.22 -19.69 -3.02
CA ASP A 17 10.45 -19.40 -2.28
C ASP A 17 10.50 -17.96 -1.75
N MET A 18 9.90 -17.01 -2.47
CA MET A 18 9.82 -15.61 -2.04
C MET A 18 8.87 -15.45 -0.86
N LEU A 19 7.69 -16.07 -0.96
CA LEU A 19 6.71 -16.07 0.11
C LEU A 19 7.27 -16.76 1.36
N ASP A 20 7.98 -17.88 1.19
CA ASP A 20 8.70 -18.56 2.25
C ASP A 20 9.77 -17.67 2.87
N PHE A 21 10.58 -17.01 2.04
CA PHE A 21 11.62 -16.08 2.51
C PHE A 21 11.02 -14.94 3.32
N ALA A 22 9.95 -14.31 2.83
CA ALA A 22 9.22 -13.28 3.55
C ALA A 22 8.69 -13.85 4.88
N ILE A 23 7.92 -14.94 4.86
CA ILE A 23 7.38 -15.54 6.09
C ILE A 23 8.49 -15.87 7.09
N ARG A 24 9.61 -16.48 6.66
CA ARG A 24 10.73 -16.83 7.56
C ARG A 24 11.40 -15.61 8.17
N LYS A 25 11.69 -14.58 7.36
CA LYS A 25 12.32 -13.33 7.85
C LYS A 25 11.36 -12.59 8.78
N PHE A 26 10.10 -12.48 8.38
CA PHE A 26 9.10 -11.80 9.19
C PHE A 26 8.70 -12.61 10.44
N ARG A 27 8.90 -13.93 10.47
CA ARG A 27 8.66 -14.76 11.66
C ARG A 27 9.62 -14.42 12.79
N ILE A 28 10.91 -14.20 12.48
CA ILE A 28 11.94 -13.87 13.48
C ILE A 28 11.68 -12.48 14.08
N LEU A 29 11.38 -11.52 13.22
CA LEU A 29 11.29 -10.11 13.63
C LEU A 29 9.87 -9.68 14.06
N TYR A 30 8.81 -10.28 13.49
CA TYR A 30 7.44 -9.74 13.54
C TYR A 30 6.37 -10.76 13.93
N ALA A 31 6.77 -11.92 14.47
CA ALA A 31 5.86 -12.86 15.14
C ALA A 31 4.67 -13.33 14.27
N ILE A 32 4.90 -13.61 12.99
CA ILE A 32 3.87 -14.14 12.10
C ILE A 32 3.50 -15.60 12.47
N PRO A 33 2.20 -15.94 12.66
CA PRO A 33 1.77 -17.26 13.13
C PRO A 33 1.63 -18.32 12.00
N TYR A 34 2.43 -18.23 10.94
CA TYR A 34 2.36 -19.14 9.79
C TYR A 34 3.65 -19.93 9.60
N SER A 35 3.51 -21.19 9.18
CA SER A 35 4.57 -21.98 8.60
C SER A 35 4.17 -22.41 7.19
N LEU A 36 5.04 -22.15 6.21
CA LEU A 36 4.84 -22.60 4.84
C LEU A 36 5.54 -23.95 4.65
N ASN A 37 4.78 -24.97 4.26
CA ASN A 37 5.33 -26.23 3.78
C ASN A 37 5.45 -26.18 2.26
N LEU A 38 6.62 -25.81 1.76
CA LEU A 38 6.90 -25.68 0.32
C LEU A 38 6.61 -26.96 -0.47
N LYS A 39 6.88 -28.14 0.12
CA LYS A 39 6.65 -29.43 -0.55
C LYS A 39 5.17 -29.68 -0.81
N GLN A 40 4.30 -29.22 0.08
CA GLN A 40 2.86 -29.41 -0.03
C GLN A 40 2.14 -28.18 -0.58
N LYS A 41 2.85 -27.05 -0.78
CA LYS A 41 2.26 -25.73 -1.05
C LYS A 41 1.13 -25.38 -0.06
N LYS A 42 1.26 -25.82 1.18
CA LYS A 42 0.27 -25.59 2.25
C LYS A 42 0.83 -24.61 3.27
N ILE A 43 -0.04 -23.70 3.71
CA ILE A 43 0.22 -22.85 4.85
C ILE A 43 -0.47 -23.47 6.04
N GLU A 44 0.34 -23.84 7.01
CA GLU A 44 -0.13 -24.34 8.29
C GLU A 44 -0.08 -23.19 9.28
N LEU A 45 -1.19 -23.02 10.00
CA LEU A 45 -1.19 -22.16 11.16
C LEU A 45 -0.37 -22.86 12.24
N LEU A 46 0.59 -22.17 12.84
CA LEU A 46 1.29 -22.72 14.00
C LEU A 46 0.25 -23.09 15.07
N SER A 47 0.27 -24.32 15.55
CA SER A 47 -0.58 -24.78 16.66
C SER A 47 0.22 -24.80 17.97
N GLY A 48 -0.43 -24.50 19.09
CA GLY A 48 0.15 -24.65 20.44
C GLY A 48 0.28 -23.34 21.21
N ARG A 49 1.04 -23.38 22.32
CA ARG A 49 1.19 -22.25 23.27
C ARG A 49 1.86 -21.04 22.64
N THR A 50 2.87 -21.27 21.80
CA THR A 50 3.60 -20.22 21.07
C THR A 50 2.66 -19.44 20.15
N ALA A 51 1.81 -20.12 19.39
CA ALA A 51 0.85 -19.48 18.48
C ALA A 51 -0.15 -18.56 19.20
N LYS A 52 -0.61 -18.94 20.40
CA LYS A 52 -1.49 -18.07 21.22
C LYS A 52 -0.78 -16.78 21.63
N VAL A 53 0.47 -16.87 22.08
CA VAL A 53 1.27 -15.70 22.47
C VAL A 53 1.54 -14.80 21.26
N LEU A 54 1.91 -15.38 20.11
CA LEU A 54 2.11 -14.63 18.87
C LEU A 54 0.82 -13.90 18.45
N ARG A 55 -0.34 -14.56 18.54
CA ARG A 55 -1.64 -13.96 18.21
C ARG A 55 -2.00 -12.78 19.12
N ILE A 56 -1.81 -12.92 20.43
CA ILE A 56 -2.07 -11.82 21.38
C ILE A 56 -1.15 -10.64 21.07
N ARG A 57 0.13 -10.93 20.77
CA ARG A 57 1.09 -9.89 20.39
C ARG A 57 0.68 -9.16 19.11
N THR A 58 0.29 -9.88 18.05
CA THR A 58 -0.14 -9.25 16.79
C THR A 58 -1.43 -8.44 16.95
N GLN A 59 -2.37 -8.90 17.78
CA GLN A 59 -3.57 -8.13 18.12
C GLN A 59 -3.23 -6.86 18.89
N LEU A 60 -2.32 -6.92 19.86
CA LEU A 60 -1.87 -5.74 20.59
C LEU A 60 -1.15 -4.74 19.68
N CYS A 61 -0.29 -5.20 18.78
CA CYS A 61 0.37 -4.35 17.78
C CYS A 61 -0.65 -3.69 16.83
N PHE A 62 -1.67 -4.43 16.38
CA PHE A 62 -2.75 -3.85 15.57
C PHE A 62 -3.52 -2.78 16.34
N CYS A 63 -3.92 -3.05 17.58
CA CYS A 63 -4.62 -2.06 18.41
C CYS A 63 -3.75 -0.81 18.62
N GLY A 64 -2.45 -0.99 18.85
CA GLY A 64 -1.49 0.11 18.92
C GLY A 64 -1.43 0.93 17.61
N LEU A 65 -1.37 0.25 16.46
CA LEU A 65 -1.37 0.90 15.14
C LEU A 65 -2.65 1.70 14.88
N LEU A 66 -3.79 1.12 15.22
CA LEU A 66 -5.10 1.75 15.09
C LEU A 66 -5.22 2.99 15.98
N LEU A 67 -4.88 2.87 17.27
CA LEU A 67 -4.87 4.00 18.20
C LEU A 67 -3.92 5.11 17.75
N PHE A 68 -2.72 4.75 17.29
CA PHE A 68 -1.75 5.70 16.76
C PHE A 68 -2.28 6.43 15.52
N THR A 69 -2.93 5.71 14.61
CA THR A 69 -3.53 6.30 13.40
C THR A 69 -4.62 7.29 13.77
N PHE A 70 -5.53 6.92 14.67
CA PHE A 70 -6.57 7.83 15.16
C PHE A 70 -6.01 9.04 15.91
N MET A 71 -4.96 8.84 16.71
CA MET A 71 -4.26 9.91 17.40
C MET A 71 -3.66 10.92 16.40
N CYS A 72 -2.95 10.44 15.37
CA CYS A 72 -2.39 11.30 14.33
C CYS A 72 -3.48 12.10 13.59
N TRP A 73 -4.59 11.44 13.23
CA TRP A 73 -5.76 12.12 12.64
C TRP A 73 -6.38 13.14 13.58
N GLY A 74 -6.48 12.83 14.87
CA GLY A 74 -6.97 13.74 15.90
C GLY A 74 -6.09 14.98 16.05
N ILE A 75 -4.76 14.83 16.05
CA ILE A 75 -3.82 15.95 16.09
C ILE A 75 -3.94 16.81 14.82
N LEU A 76 -4.07 16.20 13.62
CA LEU A 76 -4.30 16.93 12.37
C LEU A 76 -5.61 17.72 12.40
N ALA A 77 -6.70 17.08 12.83
CA ALA A 77 -8.01 17.71 12.95
C ALA A 77 -8.02 18.82 14.00
N TRP A 78 -7.30 18.65 15.11
CA TRP A 78 -7.14 19.70 16.11
C TRP A 78 -6.37 20.91 15.54
N GLY A 79 -5.26 20.67 14.84
CA GLY A 79 -4.46 21.72 14.21
C GLY A 79 -5.25 22.53 13.17
N SER A 80 -6.18 21.91 12.44
CA SER A 80 -6.97 22.61 11.43
C SER A 80 -8.02 23.58 12.00
N THR A 81 -8.40 23.44 13.29
CA THR A 81 -9.37 24.35 13.93
C THR A 81 -8.82 25.75 14.24
N GLY A 82 -7.55 26.02 13.95
CA GLY A 82 -6.96 27.36 14.04
C GLY A 82 -6.80 27.91 15.46
N ARG A 83 -7.04 27.10 16.49
CA ARG A 83 -6.90 27.51 17.91
C ARG A 83 -5.45 27.57 18.39
N THR A 84 -4.51 27.01 17.65
CA THR A 84 -3.10 27.02 18.03
C THR A 84 -2.39 28.17 17.35
N THR A 85 -2.05 29.20 18.12
CA THR A 85 -1.13 30.28 17.69
C THR A 85 0.30 29.73 17.61
N PHE A 86 0.58 28.91 16.60
CA PHE A 86 1.94 28.44 16.31
C PHE A 86 2.74 29.59 15.69
N ASN A 87 3.50 30.28 16.53
CA ASN A 87 4.27 31.46 16.13
C ASN A 87 5.59 31.11 15.40
N ARG A 88 5.67 29.94 14.72
CA ARG A 88 6.91 29.40 14.13
C ARG A 88 6.67 28.79 12.74
N LYS A 89 6.43 29.67 11.76
CA LYS A 89 5.93 29.34 10.42
C LYS A 89 6.67 28.22 9.67
N ASN A 90 8.00 28.08 9.80
CA ASN A 90 8.74 27.10 8.97
C ASN A 90 8.80 25.67 9.57
N ILE A 91 8.77 25.54 10.90
CA ILE A 91 8.83 24.23 11.57
C ILE A 91 7.45 23.55 11.52
N GLU A 92 6.39 24.34 11.44
CA GLU A 92 5.00 23.88 11.41
C GLU A 92 4.67 23.06 10.16
N TYR A 93 5.08 23.50 8.96
CA TYR A 93 4.81 22.77 7.72
C TYR A 93 5.44 21.37 7.70
N GLN A 94 6.68 21.25 8.20
CA GLN A 94 7.38 19.96 8.26
C GLN A 94 6.67 18.99 9.20
N HIS A 95 6.22 19.46 10.37
CA HIS A 95 5.48 18.64 11.33
C HIS A 95 4.13 18.19 10.77
N ILE A 96 3.38 19.09 10.12
CA ILE A 96 2.09 18.74 9.48
C ILE A 96 2.32 17.69 8.39
N LEU A 97 3.36 17.84 7.57
CA LEU A 97 3.69 16.89 6.52
C LEU A 97 4.04 15.50 7.11
N ILE A 98 4.92 15.46 8.11
CA ILE A 98 5.29 14.21 8.80
C ILE A 98 4.05 13.56 9.43
N LEU A 99 3.20 14.33 10.08
CA LEU A 99 1.97 13.84 10.72
C LEU A 99 0.98 13.30 9.68
N MET A 100 0.86 13.95 8.53
CA MET A 100 0.06 13.47 7.40
C MET A 100 0.59 12.11 6.91
N PHE A 101 1.90 11.97 6.67
CA PHE A 101 2.48 10.68 6.30
C PHE A 101 2.27 9.59 7.35
N MET A 102 2.46 9.93 8.62
CA MET A 102 2.27 9.03 9.77
C MET A 102 0.81 8.66 10.01
N SER A 103 -0.16 9.37 9.42
CA SER A 103 -1.58 9.00 9.46
C SER A 103 -2.01 8.19 8.23
N VAL A 104 -1.57 8.59 7.04
CA VAL A 104 -1.99 7.99 5.76
C VAL A 104 -1.34 6.62 5.54
N ILE A 105 -0.04 6.48 5.81
CA ILE A 105 0.68 5.23 5.56
C ILE A 105 0.13 4.09 6.44
N PRO A 106 0.01 4.26 7.78
CA PRO A 106 -0.66 3.28 8.64
C PRO A 106 -2.08 2.95 8.17
N ALA A 107 -2.89 3.97 7.84
CA ALA A 107 -4.26 3.77 7.38
C ALA A 107 -4.34 2.86 6.15
N ALA A 108 -3.43 3.05 5.17
CA ALA A 108 -3.37 2.23 3.96
C ALA A 108 -3.07 0.75 4.24
N VAL A 109 -2.35 0.43 5.33
CA VAL A 109 -1.97 -0.94 5.69
C VAL A 109 -2.83 -1.56 6.80
N LEU A 110 -3.78 -0.81 7.38
CA LEU A 110 -4.67 -1.29 8.44
C LEU A 110 -5.44 -2.55 8.03
N GLY A 111 -5.94 -2.63 6.79
CA GLY A 111 -6.67 -3.79 6.29
C GLY A 111 -5.81 -5.07 6.29
N ALA A 112 -4.57 -4.98 5.83
CA ALA A 112 -3.63 -6.10 5.85
C ALA A 112 -3.23 -6.48 7.28
N SER A 113 -2.99 -5.48 8.15
CA SER A 113 -2.68 -5.72 9.57
C SER A 113 -3.85 -6.40 10.29
N TYR A 114 -5.08 -5.96 10.06
CA TYR A 114 -6.31 -6.56 10.58
C TYR A 114 -6.45 -8.03 10.15
N LEU A 115 -6.29 -8.31 8.86
CA LEU A 115 -6.40 -9.67 8.32
C LEU A 115 -5.39 -10.62 8.97
N MET A 116 -4.16 -10.15 9.21
CA MET A 116 -3.13 -10.94 9.88
C MET A 116 -3.40 -11.12 11.38
N ALA A 117 -3.98 -10.12 12.05
CA ALA A 117 -4.22 -10.14 13.48
C ALA A 117 -5.44 -10.97 13.89
N PHE A 118 -6.57 -10.82 13.19
CA PHE A 118 -7.86 -11.40 13.60
C PHE A 118 -8.29 -12.59 12.77
N THR A 119 -7.98 -12.61 11.47
CA THR A 119 -8.46 -13.63 10.54
C THR A 119 -7.31 -14.37 9.87
N PRO A 120 -6.37 -14.97 10.63
CA PRO A 120 -5.20 -15.60 10.02
C PRO A 120 -5.57 -16.81 9.14
N CYS A 121 -6.74 -17.42 9.39
CA CYS A 121 -7.29 -18.48 8.55
C CYS A 121 -7.60 -18.00 7.12
N VAL A 122 -8.01 -16.74 6.94
CA VAL A 122 -8.37 -16.18 5.62
C VAL A 122 -7.13 -16.10 4.73
N ALA A 123 -5.98 -15.70 5.26
CA ALA A 123 -4.73 -15.68 4.50
C ALA A 123 -4.36 -17.08 3.97
N ALA A 124 -4.53 -18.11 4.80
CA ALA A 124 -4.31 -19.50 4.40
C ALA A 124 -5.32 -19.96 3.32
N VAL A 125 -6.58 -19.54 3.43
CA VAL A 125 -7.61 -19.83 2.40
C VAL A 125 -7.27 -19.16 1.08
N ILE A 126 -6.90 -17.87 1.07
CA ILE A 126 -6.51 -17.13 -0.14
C ILE A 126 -5.35 -17.85 -0.83
N LEU A 127 -4.28 -18.16 -0.09
CA LEU A 127 -3.10 -18.82 -0.65
C LEU A 127 -3.39 -20.25 -1.12
N LYS A 128 -4.30 -20.97 -0.44
CA LYS A 128 -4.81 -22.27 -0.89
C LYS A 128 -5.59 -22.15 -2.19
N GLN A 129 -6.41 -21.10 -2.37
CA GLN A 129 -7.13 -20.88 -3.62
C GLN A 129 -6.16 -20.56 -4.75
N ILE A 130 -5.11 -19.79 -4.49
CA ILE A 130 -4.09 -19.52 -5.51
C ILE A 130 -3.34 -20.79 -5.89
N ALA A 131 -3.03 -21.66 -4.93
CA ALA A 131 -2.46 -22.98 -5.22
C ALA A 131 -3.42 -23.88 -6.02
N LYS A 132 -4.71 -23.89 -5.71
CA LYS A 132 -5.72 -24.63 -6.50
C LYS A 132 -5.86 -24.09 -7.91
N PHE A 133 -5.91 -22.78 -8.05
CA PHE A 133 -5.95 -22.09 -9.34
C PHE A 133 -4.72 -22.44 -10.18
N GLU A 134 -3.54 -22.46 -9.56
CA GLU A 134 -2.31 -22.93 -10.19
C GLU A 134 -2.45 -24.35 -10.74
N ILE A 135 -2.95 -25.30 -9.93
CA ILE A 135 -3.13 -26.70 -10.32
C ILE A 135 -4.16 -26.84 -11.45
N ALA A 136 -5.27 -26.12 -11.38
CA ALA A 136 -6.30 -26.14 -12.42
C ALA A 136 -5.72 -25.65 -13.76
N LEU A 137 -4.98 -24.54 -13.75
CA LEU A 137 -4.31 -24.01 -14.93
C LEU A 137 -3.25 -24.96 -15.49
N THR A 138 -2.49 -25.66 -14.65
CA THR A 138 -1.50 -26.64 -15.14
C THR A 138 -2.17 -27.81 -15.86
N GLY A 139 -3.32 -28.30 -15.37
CA GLY A 139 -4.06 -29.38 -16.03
C GLY A 139 -4.66 -28.98 -17.39
N PHE A 140 -5.04 -27.71 -17.56
CA PHE A 140 -5.43 -27.19 -18.89
C PHE A 140 -4.25 -27.06 -19.86
N MET A 141 -3.01 -27.06 -19.34
CA MET A 141 -1.80 -26.71 -20.07
C MET A 141 -0.92 -27.91 -20.43
N ASP A 142 -1.39 -29.15 -20.23
CA ASP A 142 -0.69 -30.40 -20.55
C ASP A 142 -0.40 -30.62 -22.06
N CYS A 143 -0.52 -29.58 -22.89
CA CYS A 143 0.08 -29.59 -24.21
C CYS A 143 1.61 -29.60 -24.09
N PRO A 144 2.33 -30.51 -24.78
CA PRO A 144 3.78 -30.59 -24.72
C PRO A 144 4.41 -29.30 -25.28
N GLN A 145 4.68 -28.32 -24.41
CA GLN A 145 5.34 -27.09 -24.81
C GLN A 145 6.86 -27.27 -24.82
N HIS A 146 7.42 -27.01 -25.99
CA HIS A 146 8.84 -26.98 -26.31
C HIS A 146 9.64 -26.15 -25.30
N GLY A 147 10.65 -26.79 -24.68
CA GLY A 147 11.49 -26.27 -23.60
C GLY A 147 12.39 -25.10 -23.99
N LYS A 148 11.81 -23.93 -24.25
CA LYS A 148 12.56 -22.71 -24.52
C LYS A 148 12.95 -22.03 -23.20
N ASN A 149 14.25 -21.87 -23.04
CA ASN A 149 15.03 -21.42 -21.89
C ASN A 149 14.63 -20.03 -21.34
N ARG A 150 13.44 -19.89 -20.73
CA ARG A 150 12.89 -18.63 -20.17
C ARG A 150 13.41 -18.29 -18.76
N ASN A 151 14.47 -18.96 -18.30
CA ASN A 151 14.91 -18.91 -16.90
C ASN A 151 15.77 -17.70 -16.51
N ALA A 152 16.36 -16.96 -17.48
CA ALA A 152 17.33 -15.92 -17.16
C ALA A 152 16.72 -14.63 -16.55
N SER A 153 15.65 -14.10 -17.14
CA SER A 153 15.09 -12.78 -16.75
C SER A 153 14.42 -12.76 -15.37
N LYS A 154 13.85 -13.88 -14.92
CA LYS A 154 13.05 -13.94 -13.69
C LYS A 154 13.88 -14.00 -12.40
N THR A 155 15.17 -14.32 -12.50
CA THR A 155 16.07 -14.42 -11.34
C THR A 155 16.40 -13.05 -10.76
N SER A 156 16.53 -12.04 -11.61
CA SER A 156 16.97 -10.69 -11.21
C SER A 156 15.93 -10.00 -10.33
N PHE A 157 14.63 -10.09 -10.68
CA PHE A 157 13.56 -9.46 -9.90
C PHE A 157 13.47 -10.01 -8.47
N LEU A 158 13.59 -11.33 -8.31
CA LEU A 158 13.54 -11.98 -7.01
C LEU A 158 14.71 -11.54 -6.11
N ASN A 159 15.91 -11.42 -6.68
CA ASN A 159 17.10 -10.98 -5.96
C ASN A 159 16.96 -9.52 -5.52
N ILE A 160 16.44 -8.65 -6.39
CA ILE A 160 16.15 -7.25 -6.04
C ILE A 160 15.18 -7.20 -4.85
N LEU A 161 14.10 -7.98 -4.88
CA LEU A 161 13.11 -7.94 -3.82
C LEU A 161 13.64 -8.49 -2.48
N LYS A 162 14.51 -9.51 -2.51
CA LYS A 162 15.22 -9.98 -1.31
C LYS A 162 16.13 -8.89 -0.73
N ILE A 163 16.87 -8.19 -1.59
CA ILE A 163 17.74 -7.08 -1.18
C ILE A 163 16.90 -5.96 -0.56
N VAL A 164 15.78 -5.60 -1.19
CA VAL A 164 14.83 -4.60 -0.68
C VAL A 164 14.34 -4.98 0.71
N PHE A 165 13.89 -6.22 0.94
CA PHE A 165 13.49 -6.66 2.27
C PHE A 165 14.64 -6.66 3.28
N TYR A 166 15.86 -6.98 2.86
CA TYR A 166 17.03 -7.02 3.73
C TYR A 166 17.45 -5.62 4.18
N ILE A 167 17.38 -4.63 3.29
CA ILE A 167 17.73 -3.23 3.58
C ILE A 167 16.61 -2.55 4.37
N ILE A 168 15.34 -2.78 4.01
CA ILE A 168 14.21 -2.10 4.66
C ILE A 168 13.93 -2.66 6.06
N ALA A 169 14.13 -3.96 6.32
CA ALA A 169 13.85 -4.56 7.62
C ALA A 169 14.56 -3.91 8.83
N PRO A 170 15.87 -3.61 8.81
CA PRO A 170 16.57 -2.97 9.92
C PRO A 170 16.36 -1.46 9.98
N LEU A 171 15.89 -0.84 8.90
CA LEU A 171 15.83 0.62 8.75
C LEU A 171 15.00 1.31 9.86
N PRO A 172 13.81 0.81 10.28
CA PRO A 172 13.07 1.40 11.39
C PRO A 172 13.81 1.34 12.74
N LEU A 173 14.66 0.33 12.96
CA LEU A 173 15.41 0.19 14.21
C LEU A 173 16.51 1.25 14.35
N ILE A 174 16.98 1.81 13.24
CA ILE A 174 18.06 2.82 13.22
C ILE A 174 17.45 4.23 13.12
N ILE A 175 16.51 4.43 12.19
CA ILE A 175 15.98 5.77 11.89
C ILE A 175 15.06 6.28 13.00
N LEU A 176 14.21 5.42 13.60
CA LEU A 176 13.21 5.90 14.55
C LEU A 176 13.79 6.40 15.88
N PRO A 177 14.81 5.76 16.49
CA PRO A 177 15.47 6.34 17.66
C PRO A 177 16.03 7.73 17.37
N ILE A 178 16.59 7.94 16.17
CA ILE A 178 17.10 9.26 15.74
C ILE A 178 15.93 10.25 15.60
N MET A 179 14.83 9.87 14.95
CA MET A 179 13.66 10.73 14.82
C MET A 179 13.06 11.11 16.19
N VAL A 180 12.98 10.16 17.12
CA VAL A 180 12.48 10.37 18.47
C VAL A 180 13.43 11.26 19.28
N ALA A 181 14.74 11.10 19.13
CA ALA A 181 15.74 11.96 19.76
C ALA A 181 15.72 13.41 19.23
N LEU A 182 15.24 13.61 18.00
CA LEU A 182 15.04 14.92 17.39
C LEU A 182 13.63 15.48 17.62
N ASP A 183 12.79 14.81 18.42
CA ASP A 183 11.38 15.17 18.70
C ASP A 183 10.49 15.31 17.45
N LEU A 184 10.81 14.57 16.38
CA LEU A 184 10.06 14.55 15.11
C LEU A 184 8.85 13.59 15.12
N ASP A 185 8.70 12.76 16.15
CA ASP A 185 7.56 11.84 16.29
C ASP A 185 6.30 12.56 16.81
N PRO A 186 5.10 12.13 16.39
CA PRO A 186 3.86 12.80 16.79
C PRO A 186 3.54 12.68 18.29
N LEU A 187 4.17 11.74 19.01
CA LEU A 187 4.04 11.62 20.46
C LEU A 187 4.79 12.76 21.18
N SER A 188 5.75 13.43 20.53
CA SER A 188 6.44 14.60 21.09
C SER A 188 5.43 15.69 21.47
N PHE A 189 4.43 15.94 20.62
CA PHE A 189 3.41 16.96 20.83
C PHE A 189 2.62 16.77 22.14
N ILE A 190 2.34 15.52 22.52
CA ILE A 190 1.60 15.19 23.75
C ILE A 190 2.49 15.37 24.99
N ILE A 191 3.79 15.10 24.85
CA ILE A 191 4.74 14.95 25.97
C ILE A 191 5.56 16.23 26.23
N THR A 192 5.58 17.20 25.29
CA THR A 192 6.36 18.44 25.38
C THR A 192 6.03 19.27 26.64
N THR A 193 4.91 18.98 27.31
CA THR A 193 4.44 19.62 28.54
C THR A 193 5.27 19.32 29.81
N HIS A 194 6.35 18.53 29.73
CA HIS A 194 7.02 17.93 30.89
C HIS A 194 8.49 18.31 31.17
N ASN A 195 8.94 19.48 30.74
CA ASN A 195 10.29 20.00 31.06
C ASN A 195 10.63 20.14 32.56
N ARG A 196 9.67 19.92 33.48
CA ARG A 196 9.89 19.96 34.93
C ARG A 196 10.11 18.60 35.60
N LEU A 197 10.04 17.49 34.86
CA LEU A 197 10.22 16.17 35.46
C LEU A 197 11.71 15.84 35.71
N PRO A 198 12.01 15.00 36.72
CA PRO A 198 13.37 14.53 36.98
C PRO A 198 13.94 13.76 35.79
N LYS A 199 15.27 13.86 35.59
CA LYS A 199 15.99 13.29 34.41
C LYS A 199 15.70 11.81 34.16
N ILE A 200 15.52 11.02 35.21
CA ILE A 200 15.22 9.58 35.13
C ILE A 200 13.87 9.34 34.45
N ILE A 201 12.84 10.13 34.79
CA ILE A 201 11.51 9.98 34.19
C ILE A 201 11.55 10.39 32.71
N ASN A 202 12.28 11.46 32.36
CA ASN A 202 12.47 11.85 30.96
C ASN A 202 13.15 10.76 30.13
N LEU A 203 14.15 10.07 30.71
CA LEU A 203 14.80 8.93 30.05
C LEU A 203 13.82 7.76 29.83
N LEU A 204 13.00 7.43 30.83
CA LEU A 204 11.98 6.38 30.70
C LEU A 204 10.92 6.73 29.65
N ILE A 205 10.49 7.99 29.61
CA ILE A 205 9.56 8.48 28.59
C ILE A 205 10.18 8.38 27.19
N LEU A 206 11.43 8.81 27.01
CA LEU A 206 12.14 8.71 25.73
C LEU A 206 12.28 7.26 25.26
N LEU A 207 12.63 6.35 26.18
CA LEU A 207 12.74 4.93 25.88
C LEU A 207 11.37 4.33 25.51
N SER A 208 10.32 4.68 26.24
CA SER A 208 8.96 4.23 25.94
C SER A 208 8.46 4.73 24.56
N ARG A 209 8.71 5.99 24.21
CA ARG A 209 8.39 6.57 22.88
C ARG A 209 9.12 5.81 21.78
N THR A 210 10.40 5.54 21.98
CA THR A 210 11.23 4.81 21.02
C THR A 210 10.69 3.39 20.81
N VAL A 211 10.37 2.68 21.90
CA VAL A 211 9.81 1.32 21.84
C VAL A 211 8.45 1.30 21.12
N VAL A 212 7.56 2.27 21.40
CA VAL A 212 6.26 2.38 20.73
C VAL A 212 6.44 2.68 19.24
N ALA A 213 7.28 3.66 18.88
CA ALA A 213 7.55 4.01 17.49
C ALA A 213 8.13 2.83 16.69
N VAL A 214 9.10 2.12 17.27
CA VAL A 214 9.68 0.92 16.67
C VAL A 214 8.62 -0.16 16.49
N ASN A 215 7.81 -0.49 17.50
CA ASN A 215 6.77 -1.49 17.36
C ASN A 215 5.73 -1.14 16.28
N LEU A 216 5.30 0.12 16.21
CA LEU A 216 4.36 0.62 15.20
C LEU A 216 4.92 0.49 13.79
N SER A 217 6.16 0.94 13.58
CA SER A 217 6.80 0.85 12.27
C SER A 217 7.04 -0.59 11.82
N LEU A 218 7.35 -1.49 12.76
CA LEU A 218 7.49 -2.91 12.47
C LEU A 218 6.14 -3.48 12.02
N GLU A 219 5.03 -3.09 12.66
CA GLU A 219 3.69 -3.52 12.26
C GLU A 219 3.31 -3.00 10.86
N VAL A 220 3.63 -1.74 10.55
CA VAL A 220 3.44 -1.16 9.21
C VAL A 220 4.26 -1.91 8.17
N LEU A 221 5.54 -2.15 8.45
CA LEU A 221 6.45 -2.82 7.53
C LEU A 221 6.04 -4.27 7.26
N LYS A 222 5.62 -4.99 8.30
CA LYS A 222 5.05 -6.34 8.19
C LYS A 222 3.83 -6.35 7.27
N SER A 223 2.93 -5.38 7.44
CA SER A 223 1.68 -5.27 6.68
C SER A 223 1.93 -4.87 5.23
N ALA A 224 2.85 -3.94 4.99
CA ALA A 224 3.31 -3.57 3.66
C ALA A 224 3.97 -4.77 2.94
N ALA A 225 4.80 -5.54 3.64
CA ALA A 225 5.44 -6.73 3.09
C ALA A 225 4.44 -7.83 2.73
N ALA A 226 3.45 -8.08 3.60
CA ALA A 226 2.38 -9.02 3.32
C ALA A 226 1.54 -8.60 2.11
N PHE A 227 1.20 -7.31 2.03
CA PHE A 227 0.48 -6.74 0.90
C PHE A 227 1.26 -6.84 -0.41
N LEU A 228 2.55 -6.48 -0.40
CA LEU A 228 3.41 -6.55 -1.58
C LEU A 228 3.66 -8.00 -2.01
N GLY A 229 3.91 -8.92 -1.07
CA GLY A 229 4.10 -10.34 -1.35
C GLY A 229 2.85 -11.00 -1.93
N GLY A 230 1.69 -10.80 -1.29
CA GLY A 230 0.41 -11.31 -1.77
C GLY A 230 -0.03 -10.67 -3.09
N GLY A 231 0.09 -9.35 -3.20
CA GLY A 231 -0.26 -8.60 -4.40
C GLY A 231 0.57 -8.99 -5.61
N LEU A 232 1.90 -9.11 -5.46
CA LEU A 232 2.78 -9.57 -6.55
C LEU A 232 2.44 -10.99 -7.00
N LEU A 233 2.07 -11.86 -6.06
CA LEU A 233 1.71 -13.23 -6.37
C LEU A 233 0.41 -13.29 -7.19
N VAL A 234 -0.60 -12.48 -6.84
CA VAL A 234 -1.85 -12.35 -7.62
C VAL A 234 -1.62 -11.70 -8.98
N VAL A 235 -0.86 -10.60 -9.05
CA VAL A 235 -0.54 -9.93 -10.33
C VAL A 235 0.23 -10.86 -11.25
N TYR A 236 1.17 -11.64 -10.70
CA TYR A 236 1.94 -12.60 -11.48
C TYR A 236 1.07 -13.77 -11.97
N SER A 237 0.21 -14.34 -11.13
CA SER A 237 -0.65 -15.45 -11.54
C SER A 237 -1.65 -15.03 -12.62
N THR A 238 -2.28 -13.86 -12.45
CA THR A 238 -3.20 -13.28 -13.43
C THR A 238 -2.49 -12.91 -14.73
N SER A 239 -1.30 -12.30 -14.66
CA SER A 239 -0.46 -12.00 -15.83
C SER A 239 -0.20 -13.24 -16.68
N GLN A 240 0.17 -14.33 -16.01
CA GLN A 240 0.51 -15.58 -16.68
C GLN A 240 -0.74 -16.23 -17.27
N ALA A 241 -1.84 -16.28 -16.52
CA ALA A 241 -3.12 -16.77 -17.04
C ALA A 241 -3.56 -15.99 -18.29
N VAL A 242 -3.51 -14.65 -18.26
CA VAL A 242 -3.86 -13.81 -19.41
C VAL A 242 -2.92 -14.05 -20.59
N THR A 243 -1.62 -14.21 -20.34
CA THR A 243 -0.63 -14.47 -21.40
C THR A 243 -0.88 -15.81 -22.08
N GLU A 244 -1.24 -16.85 -21.31
CA GLU A 244 -1.55 -18.17 -21.86
C GLU A 244 -2.91 -18.21 -22.57
N ILE A 245 -3.95 -17.55 -22.02
CA ILE A 245 -5.23 -17.38 -22.71
C ILE A 245 -4.99 -16.65 -24.03
N LYS A 246 -4.22 -15.56 -24.02
CA LYS A 246 -3.85 -14.84 -25.23
C LYS A 246 -3.15 -15.78 -26.21
N ARG A 247 -2.21 -16.60 -25.76
CA ARG A 247 -1.50 -17.53 -26.64
C ARG A 247 -2.42 -18.59 -27.25
N ASN A 248 -3.33 -19.18 -26.48
CA ASN A 248 -4.26 -20.19 -26.94
C ASN A 248 -5.34 -19.60 -27.88
N VAL A 249 -5.84 -18.40 -27.57
CA VAL A 249 -6.73 -17.65 -28.45
C VAL A 249 -5.99 -17.24 -29.70
N THR A 250 -4.76 -16.73 -29.61
CA THR A 250 -3.95 -16.39 -30.79
C THR A 250 -3.61 -17.62 -31.61
N LEU A 251 -3.43 -18.81 -31.05
CA LEU A 251 -3.21 -20.04 -31.84
C LEU A 251 -4.48 -20.49 -32.57
N LYS A 252 -5.65 -20.43 -31.93
CA LYS A 252 -6.93 -20.65 -32.60
C LYS A 252 -7.20 -19.60 -33.67
N VAL A 253 -6.92 -18.35 -33.33
CA VAL A 253 -7.09 -17.22 -34.23
C VAL A 253 -6.04 -17.29 -35.33
N GLU A 254 -4.80 -17.71 -35.16
CA GLU A 254 -3.81 -17.91 -36.25
C GLU A 254 -4.21 -19.08 -37.15
N LEU A 255 -4.80 -20.15 -36.61
CA LEU A 255 -5.48 -21.17 -37.41
C LEU A 255 -6.62 -20.57 -38.24
N ASP A 256 -7.38 -19.61 -37.68
CA ASP A 256 -8.42 -18.86 -38.39
C ASP A 256 -7.89 -17.64 -39.19
N LYS A 257 -6.65 -17.19 -38.98
CA LYS A 257 -6.05 -15.92 -39.43
C LYS A 257 -4.87 -16.12 -40.39
N VAL A 258 -4.44 -17.36 -40.61
CA VAL A 258 -4.01 -17.81 -41.96
C VAL A 258 -5.11 -17.53 -42.99
N ARG A 259 -6.35 -17.26 -42.55
CA ARG A 259 -7.41 -16.67 -43.38
C ARG A 259 -7.45 -15.14 -43.42
N THR A 260 -6.91 -14.38 -42.46
CA THR A 260 -7.05 -12.90 -42.41
C THR A 260 -6.03 -12.16 -41.51
N SER A 261 -4.73 -12.33 -41.76
CA SER A 261 -3.64 -11.34 -41.59
C SER A 261 -3.76 -10.15 -40.61
N HIS A 262 -2.73 -10.01 -39.76
CA HIS A 262 -2.17 -8.80 -39.13
C HIS A 262 -2.95 -7.99 -38.06
N ALA A 263 -2.17 -7.35 -37.18
CA ALA A 263 -2.51 -6.51 -36.01
C ALA A 263 -2.87 -7.25 -34.69
N PHE A 264 -2.19 -6.85 -33.61
CA PHE A 264 -2.38 -7.14 -32.16
C PHE A 264 -1.29 -7.89 -31.38
N ASP A 265 -0.04 -7.81 -31.85
CA ASP A 265 1.13 -8.17 -31.05
C ASP A 265 1.88 -6.96 -30.50
N LYS A 266 1.58 -6.64 -29.23
CA LYS A 266 2.50 -6.21 -28.15
C LYS A 266 1.67 -5.59 -27.03
N ILE A 267 1.49 -6.29 -25.91
CA ILE A 267 1.16 -5.59 -24.65
C ILE A 267 2.52 -5.26 -24.01
N PRO A 268 2.85 -3.98 -23.84
CA PRO A 268 4.19 -3.56 -23.47
C PRO A 268 4.51 -3.92 -22.02
N ILE A 269 5.74 -4.38 -21.79
CA ILE A 269 6.40 -4.57 -20.47
C ILE A 269 6.19 -3.39 -19.52
N PHE A 270 5.97 -2.20 -20.08
CA PHE A 270 5.62 -0.99 -19.35
C PHE A 270 4.43 -1.16 -18.41
N VAL A 271 3.37 -1.91 -18.75
CA VAL A 271 2.17 -2.02 -17.88
C VAL A 271 2.50 -2.67 -16.51
N TYR A 272 3.43 -3.62 -16.47
CA TYR A 272 3.82 -4.32 -15.23
C TYR A 272 4.75 -3.51 -14.33
N ILE A 273 5.51 -2.59 -14.91
CA ILE A 273 6.35 -1.64 -14.17
C ILE A 273 5.51 -0.42 -13.76
N VAL A 274 4.61 0.03 -14.65
CA VAL A 274 3.74 1.18 -14.45
C VAL A 274 2.68 0.91 -13.41
N ALA A 275 2.12 -0.29 -13.23
CA ALA A 275 1.08 -0.50 -12.21
C ALA A 275 1.56 -0.26 -10.75
N PRO A 276 2.67 -0.86 -10.26
CA PRO A 276 3.17 -0.59 -8.92
C PRO A 276 3.80 0.80 -8.78
N ILE A 277 4.46 1.31 -9.84
CA ILE A 277 4.94 2.69 -9.86
C ILE A 277 3.76 3.67 -9.88
N ALA A 278 2.65 3.39 -10.56
CA ALA A 278 1.45 4.22 -10.57
C ALA A 278 0.71 4.16 -9.25
N ALA A 279 0.72 3.03 -8.53
CA ALA A 279 0.20 2.96 -7.17
C ALA A 279 1.07 3.78 -6.21
N PHE A 280 2.40 3.67 -6.33
CA PHE A 280 3.35 4.44 -5.51
C PHE A 280 3.35 5.94 -5.87
N VAL A 281 3.26 6.27 -7.16
CA VAL A 281 3.13 7.64 -7.70
C VAL A 281 1.75 8.19 -7.37
N ALA A 282 0.66 7.43 -7.42
CA ALA A 282 -0.65 7.90 -6.98
C ALA A 282 -0.64 8.22 -5.49
N LEU A 283 0.09 7.44 -4.69
CA LEU A 283 0.27 7.68 -3.27
C LEU A 283 1.17 8.91 -3.02
N LEU A 284 2.27 9.07 -3.77
CA LEU A 284 3.10 10.28 -3.76
C LEU A 284 2.38 11.51 -4.32
N PHE A 285 1.50 11.35 -5.31
CA PHE A 285 0.71 12.42 -5.93
C PHE A 285 -0.37 12.89 -4.97
N LEU A 286 -1.07 11.98 -4.30
CA LEU A 286 -1.97 12.31 -3.18
C LEU A 286 -1.25 13.10 -2.08
N VAL A 287 0.01 12.75 -1.81
CA VAL A 287 0.78 13.38 -0.74
C VAL A 287 1.39 14.73 -1.15
N ILE A 288 1.85 14.88 -2.39
CA ILE A 288 2.59 16.08 -2.85
C ILE A 288 1.66 17.09 -3.53
N PHE A 289 0.69 16.63 -4.33
CA PHE A 289 -0.19 17.52 -5.09
C PHE A 289 -1.36 18.07 -4.26
N LEU A 290 -1.89 17.35 -3.27
CA LEU A 290 -2.96 17.93 -2.43
C LEU A 290 -2.49 19.17 -1.65
N PRO A 291 -1.31 19.19 -1.01
CA PRO A 291 -0.82 20.38 -0.32
C PRO A 291 -0.59 21.56 -1.27
N SER A 292 0.02 21.30 -2.43
CA SER A 292 0.33 22.33 -3.43
C SER A 292 -0.93 22.91 -4.08
N ALA A 293 -1.93 22.07 -4.37
CA ALA A 293 -3.24 22.51 -4.87
C ALA A 293 -4.01 23.35 -3.82
N GLY A 294 -3.90 22.99 -2.55
CA GLY A 294 -4.45 23.77 -1.44
C GLY A 294 -3.82 25.16 -1.31
N GLU A 295 -2.50 25.26 -1.49
CA GLU A 295 -1.78 26.54 -1.41
C GLU A 295 -2.12 27.47 -2.57
N VAL A 296 -2.23 26.94 -3.80
CA VAL A 296 -2.67 27.72 -4.97
C VAL A 296 -4.11 28.21 -4.81
N PHE A 297 -4.98 27.40 -4.21
CA PHE A 297 -6.35 27.81 -3.88
C PHE A 297 -6.40 28.93 -2.83
N GLN A 298 -5.55 28.86 -1.80
CA GLN A 298 -5.44 29.95 -0.82
C GLN A 298 -4.87 31.23 -1.42
N GLN A 299 -3.88 31.14 -2.31
CA GLN A 299 -3.33 32.33 -2.96
C GLN A 299 -4.32 32.95 -3.94
N SER A 300 -5.10 32.15 -4.67
CA SER A 300 -6.12 32.66 -5.58
C SER A 300 -7.27 33.35 -4.84
N THR A 301 -7.70 32.81 -3.69
CA THR A 301 -8.71 33.45 -2.84
C THR A 301 -8.21 34.76 -2.22
N LYS A 302 -6.96 34.82 -1.73
CA LYS A 302 -6.35 36.06 -1.24
C LYS A 302 -6.22 37.11 -2.35
N PHE A 303 -5.83 36.70 -3.54
CA PHE A 303 -5.76 37.57 -4.70
C PHE A 303 -7.15 38.15 -5.03
N ILE A 304 -8.19 37.33 -5.11
CA ILE A 304 -9.56 37.79 -5.37
C ILE A 304 -10.05 38.77 -4.30
N CYS A 305 -9.81 38.50 -3.01
CA CYS A 305 -10.19 39.42 -1.93
C CYS A 305 -9.43 40.75 -1.99
N THR A 306 -8.13 40.71 -2.30
CA THR A 306 -7.30 41.93 -2.43
C THR A 306 -7.75 42.78 -3.63
N VAL A 307 -8.08 42.10 -4.73
CA VAL A 307 -8.57 42.68 -5.98
C VAL A 307 -9.97 43.29 -5.77
N GLN A 308 -10.85 42.63 -5.03
CA GLN A 308 -12.19 43.17 -4.71
C GLN A 308 -12.15 44.44 -3.85
N HIS A 309 -11.13 44.60 -2.98
CA HIS A 309 -11.02 45.76 -2.10
C HIS A 309 -10.28 46.98 -2.71
N ARG A 310 -9.50 46.79 -3.78
CA ARG A 310 -8.70 47.88 -4.38
C ARG A 310 -9.28 48.51 -5.64
N PHE A 311 -10.41 48.02 -6.15
CA PHE A 311 -11.00 48.57 -7.38
C PHE A 311 -11.97 49.73 -7.11
N PHE A 312 -11.62 50.90 -7.65
CA PHE A 312 -12.41 52.11 -7.56
C PHE A 312 -13.25 52.36 -8.83
N GLY A 313 -12.96 51.70 -9.95
CA GLY A 313 -13.63 51.91 -11.25
C GLY A 313 -14.79 50.95 -11.57
N LYS A 314 -15.86 51.47 -12.21
CA LYS A 314 -17.00 50.66 -12.73
C LYS A 314 -16.57 49.58 -13.74
N TYR A 315 -15.55 49.86 -14.55
CA TYR A 315 -15.02 48.93 -15.55
C TYR A 315 -14.27 47.75 -14.89
N GLU A 316 -13.42 48.04 -13.91
CA GLU A 316 -12.66 47.02 -13.18
C GLU A 316 -13.59 46.08 -12.38
N LYS A 317 -14.68 46.62 -11.80
CA LYS A 317 -15.73 45.81 -11.19
C LYS A 317 -16.41 44.85 -12.17
N ARG A 318 -16.56 45.23 -13.45
CA ARG A 318 -17.10 44.33 -14.49
C ARG A 318 -16.11 43.23 -14.85
N VAL A 319 -14.83 43.58 -15.03
CA VAL A 319 -13.77 42.61 -15.34
C VAL A 319 -13.56 41.62 -14.18
N ALA A 320 -13.60 42.09 -12.93
CA ALA A 320 -13.53 41.22 -11.75
C ALA A 320 -14.71 40.22 -11.71
N ARG A 321 -15.94 40.68 -11.99
CA ARG A 321 -17.14 39.81 -12.06
C ARG A 321 -17.05 38.78 -13.20
N SER A 322 -16.50 39.14 -14.35
CA SER A 322 -16.30 38.18 -15.45
C SER A 322 -15.20 37.15 -15.16
N LEU A 323 -14.17 37.52 -14.38
CA LEU A 323 -13.16 36.57 -13.90
C LEU A 323 -13.70 35.66 -12.80
N THR A 324 -14.71 36.12 -12.03
CA THR A 324 -15.34 35.32 -10.97
C THR A 324 -16.02 34.08 -11.55
N SER A 325 -16.67 34.17 -12.72
CA SER A 325 -17.28 33.00 -13.36
C SER A 325 -16.27 31.99 -13.92
N ILE A 326 -15.04 32.42 -14.22
CA ILE A 326 -13.96 31.52 -14.67
C ILE A 326 -13.32 30.84 -13.45
N GLY A 327 -13.11 31.57 -12.36
CA GLY A 327 -12.70 30.99 -11.07
C GLY A 327 -13.73 30.05 -10.45
N ILE A 328 -15.03 30.26 -10.71
CA ILE A 328 -16.14 29.38 -10.26
C ILE A 328 -16.27 28.14 -11.18
N ARG A 329 -15.81 28.20 -12.44
CA ARG A 329 -15.80 27.04 -13.35
C ARG A 329 -14.64 26.08 -13.11
N CYS A 330 -13.54 26.54 -12.49
CA CYS A 330 -12.66 25.67 -11.72
C CYS A 330 -13.27 25.50 -10.33
N GLY A 331 -14.30 24.65 -10.21
CA GLY A 331 -15.15 24.56 -9.03
C GLY A 331 -14.40 24.36 -7.70
N GLN A 332 -15.07 24.72 -6.61
CA GLN A 332 -14.66 24.34 -5.25
C GLN A 332 -14.36 22.84 -5.22
N PHE A 333 -13.10 22.46 -4.98
CA PHE A 333 -12.76 21.13 -4.48
C PHE A 333 -13.47 20.98 -3.13
N GLY A 334 -14.68 20.40 -3.13
CA GLY A 334 -15.50 20.34 -1.92
C GLY A 334 -16.95 19.92 -2.09
N MET A 335 -17.52 19.85 -3.29
CA MET A 335 -18.78 19.12 -3.52
C MET A 335 -18.53 17.96 -4.47
N ILE A 336 -18.06 16.85 -3.89
CA ILE A 336 -18.37 15.54 -4.44
C ILE A 336 -19.89 15.40 -4.25
N SER A 337 -20.67 15.44 -5.33
CA SER A 337 -22.10 15.21 -5.19
C SER A 337 -22.31 13.82 -4.60
N THR A 338 -23.28 13.69 -3.69
CA THR A 338 -23.64 12.39 -3.12
C THR A 338 -23.98 11.38 -4.22
N THR A 339 -24.47 11.84 -5.37
CA THR A 339 -24.66 10.99 -6.55
C THR A 339 -23.36 10.42 -7.10
N TRP A 340 -22.27 11.18 -7.20
CA TRP A 340 -20.98 10.64 -7.67
C TRP A 340 -20.31 9.72 -6.64
N VAL A 341 -20.41 10.03 -5.34
CA VAL A 341 -19.96 9.09 -4.29
C VAL A 341 -20.79 7.82 -4.32
N LEU A 342 -22.11 7.92 -4.48
CA LEU A 342 -23.00 6.76 -4.58
C LEU A 342 -22.76 5.96 -5.86
N ASP A 343 -22.48 6.61 -6.98
CA ASP A 343 -22.15 5.95 -8.24
C ASP A 343 -20.81 5.22 -8.15
N VAL A 344 -19.79 5.83 -7.54
CA VAL A 344 -18.49 5.18 -7.31
C VAL A 344 -18.59 4.09 -6.23
N ALA A 345 -19.37 4.33 -5.17
CA ALA A 345 -19.62 3.35 -4.11
C ALA A 345 -20.57 2.21 -4.53
N ALA A 346 -21.34 2.37 -5.60
CA ALA A 346 -22.10 1.30 -6.26
C ALA A 346 -21.23 0.58 -7.29
N PHE A 347 -20.40 1.32 -8.04
CA PHE A 347 -19.51 0.75 -9.06
C PHE A 347 -18.41 -0.14 -8.48
N ILE A 348 -17.86 0.19 -7.31
CA ILE A 348 -16.82 -0.61 -6.65
C ILE A 348 -17.33 -1.99 -6.20
N PRO A 349 -18.44 -2.14 -5.45
CA PRO A 349 -18.98 -3.44 -5.11
C PRO A 349 -19.51 -4.19 -6.31
N ASP A 350 -20.03 -3.53 -7.36
CA ASP A 350 -20.41 -4.21 -8.61
C ASP A 350 -19.20 -4.77 -9.35
N GLN A 351 -18.08 -4.05 -9.40
CA GLN A 351 -16.84 -4.58 -9.98
C GLN A 351 -16.23 -5.68 -9.11
N ILE A 352 -16.32 -5.57 -7.78
CA ILE A 352 -15.84 -6.61 -6.86
C ILE A 352 -16.76 -7.84 -6.90
N ALA A 353 -18.08 -7.68 -7.03
CA ALA A 353 -19.06 -8.74 -7.17
C ALA A 353 -18.94 -9.42 -8.53
N SER A 354 -18.74 -8.67 -9.62
CA SER A 354 -18.43 -9.24 -10.94
C SER A 354 -17.13 -10.01 -10.88
N LEU A 355 -16.09 -9.49 -10.21
CA LEU A 355 -14.81 -10.16 -10.07
C LEU A 355 -14.89 -11.40 -9.16
N LEU A 356 -15.76 -11.40 -8.13
CA LEU A 356 -16.03 -12.55 -7.26
C LEU A 356 -16.96 -13.61 -7.88
N LEU A 357 -17.92 -13.23 -8.72
CA LEU A 357 -18.80 -14.15 -9.47
C LEU A 357 -18.10 -14.77 -10.68
N THR A 358 -16.97 -14.20 -11.10
CA THR A 358 -16.10 -14.80 -12.12
C THR A 358 -15.14 -15.85 -11.52
N PHE A 359 -15.19 -16.08 -10.20
CA PHE A 359 -14.51 -17.17 -9.47
C PHE A 359 -15.54 -18.04 -8.74
#